data_AF-F3FN10-F1
#
_entry.id   AF-F3FN10-F1
#
_cell.length_a   1.000
_cell.length_b   1.000
_cell.length_c   1.000
_cell.angle_alpha   90.00
_cell.angle_beta   90.00
_cell.angle_gamma   90.00
#
_symmetry.space_group_name_H-M   'P 1'
#
loop_
_entity.id
_entity.type
_entity.pdbx_description
1 polymer ?
#
loop_
_entity_poly.entity_id
_entity_poly.type
_entity_poly.pdbx_seq_one_letter_code
_entity_poly.pdbx_strand_id
1 'polypeptide(L)'
;PDEVEKISRFRELTPAQKGLMLSARKESGKYTEGVVLSKSMEVLFRAVPPSLYLALAMTEPEEKKQRYDLMQSMGVDELGAALEVAADLDRKRGIEPLNITFPTPRALENLA
;
A
#
# COMPACT_ATOMS: atom_id res chain seq x y z
N PRO A 1 20.28 -6.64 5.29
CA PRO A 1 21.36 -7.19 6.14
C PRO A 1 21.46 -6.50 7.51
N ASP A 2 21.42 -5.17 7.51
CA ASP A 2 21.68 -4.33 8.70
C ASP A 2 20.61 -4.46 9.82
N GLU A 3 19.34 -4.65 9.46
CA GLU A 3 18.24 -4.75 10.45
C GLU A 3 18.31 -6.03 11.32
N VAL A 4 18.65 -7.18 10.72
CA VAL A 4 18.77 -8.46 11.45
C VAL A 4 19.95 -8.43 12.43
N GLU A 5 21.05 -7.78 12.06
CA GLU A 5 22.21 -7.60 12.93
C GLU A 5 21.92 -6.64 14.07
N LYS A 6 21.20 -5.54 13.82
CA LYS A 6 20.73 -4.61 14.87
C LYS A 6 19.84 -5.32 15.89
N ILE A 7 18.93 -6.18 15.44
CA ILE A 7 18.01 -6.93 16.33
C ILE A 7 18.75 -8.01 17.12
N SER A 8 19.79 -8.61 16.54
CA SER A 8 20.63 -9.61 17.22
C SER A 8 21.33 -9.07 18.47
N ARG A 9 21.44 -7.73 18.62
CA ARG A 9 21.96 -7.09 19.85
C ARG A 9 21.02 -7.19 21.04
N PHE A 10 19.71 -7.31 20.80
CA PHE A 10 18.67 -7.28 21.83
C PHE A 10 18.03 -8.65 22.08
N ARG A 11 18.13 -9.55 21.11
CA ARG A 11 17.57 -10.90 21.17
C ARG A 11 18.44 -11.85 20.37
N GLU A 12 18.84 -12.95 20.99
CA GLU A 12 19.46 -14.04 20.25
C GLU A 12 18.45 -14.64 19.27
N LEU A 13 18.84 -14.67 18.00
CA LEU A 13 18.03 -15.21 16.92
C LEU A 13 18.63 -16.53 16.42
N THR A 14 17.81 -17.57 16.34
CA THR A 14 18.20 -18.84 15.72
C THR A 14 18.45 -18.65 14.22
N PRO A 15 19.23 -19.53 13.57
CA PRO A 15 19.42 -19.47 12.12
C PRO A 15 18.10 -19.47 11.34
N ALA A 16 17.09 -20.22 11.81
CA ALA A 16 15.77 -20.27 11.20
C ALA A 16 15.02 -18.93 11.32
N GLN A 17 15.04 -18.29 12.49
CA GLN A 17 14.43 -16.97 12.69
C GLN A 17 15.08 -15.90 11.81
N LYS A 18 16.42 -15.92 11.68
CA LYS A 18 17.13 -15.02 10.76
C LYS A 18 16.72 -15.28 9.30
N GLY A 19 16.60 -16.55 8.91
CA GLY A 19 16.09 -16.95 7.60
C GLY A 19 14.68 -16.41 7.34
N LEU A 20 13.78 -16.53 8.32
CA LEU A 20 12.41 -16.02 8.24
C LEU A 20 12.37 -14.49 8.09
N MET A 21 13.18 -13.76 8.86
CA MET A 21 13.27 -12.31 8.72
C MET A 21 13.76 -11.87 7.33
N LEU A 22 14.73 -12.59 6.78
CA LEU A 22 15.26 -12.33 5.44
C LEU A 22 14.35 -12.81 4.31
N SER A 23 13.32 -13.61 4.61
CA SER A 23 12.40 -14.11 3.59
C SER A 23 11.29 -13.11 3.25
N ALA A 24 10.99 -12.16 4.14
CA ALA A 24 9.99 -11.12 3.89
C ALA A 24 10.29 -10.34 2.59
N ARG A 25 9.25 -10.12 1.78
CA ARG A 25 9.29 -9.39 0.53
C ARG A 25 8.31 -8.21 0.53
N LYS A 26 8.68 -7.18 -0.22
CA LYS A 26 7.78 -6.10 -0.63
C LYS A 26 7.65 -6.17 -2.14
N GLU A 27 6.42 -6.22 -2.63
CA GLU A 27 6.13 -6.03 -4.05
C GLU A 27 5.37 -4.71 -4.20
N SER A 28 6.04 -3.71 -4.80
CA SER A 28 5.49 -2.35 -4.90
C SER A 28 4.14 -2.36 -5.62
N GLY A 29 3.18 -1.61 -5.08
CA GLY A 29 1.82 -1.60 -5.61
C GLY A 29 1.05 -2.91 -5.46
N LYS A 30 1.53 -3.89 -4.68
CA LYS A 30 0.80 -5.15 -4.39
C LYS A 30 0.69 -5.46 -2.91
N TYR A 31 1.79 -5.80 -2.26
CA TYR A 31 1.79 -6.22 -0.87
C TYR A 31 3.11 -5.96 -0.17
N THR A 32 3.05 -5.92 1.15
CA THR A 32 4.22 -5.93 2.03
C THR A 32 4.14 -7.12 2.95
N GLU A 33 5.24 -7.84 3.11
CA GLU A 33 5.36 -8.89 4.10
C GLU A 33 6.09 -8.37 5.33
N GLY A 34 5.71 -8.92 6.47
CA GLY A 34 6.35 -8.66 7.74
C GLY A 34 6.48 -9.95 8.53
N VAL A 35 7.37 -9.92 9.52
CA VAL A 35 7.59 -11.05 10.42
C VAL A 35 7.26 -10.64 11.84
N VAL A 36 6.48 -11.48 12.51
CA VAL A 36 6.22 -11.37 13.95
C VAL A 36 7.04 -12.45 14.65
N LEU A 37 7.97 -12.02 15.51
CA LEU A 37 8.75 -12.91 16.38
C LEU A 37 8.41 -12.65 17.84
N SER A 38 7.75 -13.61 18.50
CA SER A 38 7.43 -13.57 19.93
C SER A 38 7.97 -14.80 20.64
N LYS A 39 7.62 -15.01 21.93
CA LYS A 39 7.98 -16.25 22.65
C LYS A 39 7.13 -17.45 22.22
N SER A 40 5.90 -17.21 21.74
CA SER A 40 4.90 -18.24 21.45
C SER A 40 4.56 -18.36 19.97
N MET A 41 5.06 -17.45 19.11
CA MET A 41 4.68 -17.37 17.70
C MET A 41 5.80 -16.76 16.87
N GLU A 42 6.09 -17.41 15.74
CA GLU A 42 7.02 -16.97 14.71
C GLU A 42 6.32 -17.08 13.36
N VAL A 43 5.89 -15.96 12.79
CA VAL A 43 5.01 -15.96 11.61
C VAL A 43 5.40 -14.90 10.61
N LEU A 44 5.40 -15.28 9.33
CA LEU A 44 5.38 -14.38 8.19
C LEU A 44 3.93 -14.02 7.90
N PHE A 45 3.61 -12.73 7.87
CA PHE A 45 2.31 -12.24 7.43
C PHE A 45 2.47 -11.38 6.19
N ARG A 46 1.38 -11.26 5.43
CA ARG A 46 1.31 -10.42 4.24
C ARG A 46 0.17 -9.42 4.38
N ALA A 47 0.50 -8.14 4.35
CA ALA A 47 -0.47 -7.06 4.25
C ALA A 47 -0.78 -6.79 2.77
N VAL A 48 -2.04 -7.00 2.39
CA VAL A 48 -2.54 -6.76 1.02
C VAL A 48 -3.62 -5.66 1.09
N PRO A 49 -3.23 -4.38 1.08
CA PRO A 49 -4.18 -3.29 1.17
C PRO A 49 -4.98 -3.13 -0.14
N PRO A 50 -6.25 -2.67 -0.05
CA PRO A 50 -7.01 -2.25 -1.22
C PRO A 50 -6.27 -1.18 -2.03
N SER A 51 -6.44 -1.18 -3.35
CA SER A 51 -5.69 -0.30 -4.26
C SER A 51 -5.91 1.18 -3.99
N LEU A 52 -7.14 1.58 -3.60
CA LEU A 52 -7.44 2.95 -3.18
C LEU A 52 -6.60 3.41 -2.01
N TYR A 53 -6.41 2.55 -1.00
CA TYR A 53 -5.65 2.89 0.19
C TYR A 53 -4.17 3.12 -0.15
N LEU A 54 -3.63 2.35 -1.10
CA LEU A 54 -2.30 2.59 -1.61
C LEU A 54 -2.21 3.90 -2.38
N ALA A 55 -3.10 4.13 -3.34
CA ALA A 55 -3.08 5.33 -4.18
C ALA A 55 -3.12 6.63 -3.35
N LEU A 56 -3.87 6.63 -2.25
CA LEU A 56 -3.95 7.75 -1.32
C LEU A 56 -2.70 7.88 -0.43
N ALA A 57 -2.07 6.77 -0.04
CA ALA A 57 -0.87 6.75 0.80
C ALA A 57 0.45 6.95 0.02
N MET A 58 0.41 6.95 -1.31
CA MET A 58 1.57 7.15 -2.19
C MET A 58 2.12 8.59 -2.04
N THR A 59 3.34 8.70 -1.48
CA THR A 59 4.01 9.96 -1.14
C THR A 59 5.38 10.15 -1.79
N GLU A 60 5.89 9.14 -2.51
CA GLU A 60 7.20 9.22 -3.16
C GLU A 60 7.19 10.22 -4.33
N PRO A 61 8.33 10.84 -4.67
CA PRO A 61 8.39 11.85 -5.72
C PRO A 61 7.86 11.38 -7.08
N GLU A 62 8.18 10.16 -7.49
CA GLU A 62 7.71 9.57 -8.75
C GLU A 62 6.21 9.29 -8.75
N GLU A 63 5.65 8.91 -7.60
CA GLU A 63 4.22 8.65 -7.42
C GLU A 63 3.42 9.96 -7.49
N LYS A 64 3.95 11.02 -6.85
CA LYS A 64 3.39 12.38 -6.94
C LYS A 64 3.42 12.89 -8.38
N LYS A 65 4.53 12.65 -9.09
CA LYS A 65 4.64 13.02 -10.51
C LYS A 65 3.59 12.28 -11.35
N GLN A 66 3.43 10.96 -11.17
CA GLN A 66 2.41 10.18 -11.87
C GLN A 66 1.01 10.76 -11.63
N ARG A 67 0.68 11.07 -10.37
CA ARG A 67 -0.62 11.68 -10.02
C ARG A 67 -0.81 13.02 -10.72
N TYR A 68 0.22 13.88 -10.71
CA TYR A 68 0.18 15.16 -11.41
C TYR A 68 -0.03 15.01 -12.92
N ASP A 69 0.69 14.08 -13.57
CA ASP A 69 0.55 13.81 -15.00
C ASP A 69 -0.88 13.36 -15.35
N LEU A 70 -1.52 12.54 -14.50
CA LEU A 70 -2.92 12.13 -14.64
C LEU A 70 -3.89 13.30 -14.49
N MET A 71 -3.67 14.19 -13.51
CA MET A 71 -4.47 15.41 -13.37
C MET A 71 -4.43 16.26 -14.65
N GLN A 72 -3.24 16.47 -15.22
CA GLN A 72 -3.09 17.29 -16.44
C GLN A 72 -3.72 16.63 -17.67
N SER A 73 -3.53 15.32 -17.85
CA SER A 73 -4.01 14.59 -19.03
C SER A 73 -5.52 14.36 -19.04
N MET A 74 -6.14 14.17 -17.86
CA MET A 74 -7.57 13.87 -17.74
C MET A 74 -8.41 15.09 -17.32
N GLY A 75 -7.77 16.19 -16.89
CA GLY A 75 -8.47 17.37 -16.39
C GLY A 75 -9.20 17.13 -15.07
N VAL A 76 -8.68 16.22 -14.23
CA VAL A 76 -9.25 15.85 -12.93
C VAL A 76 -8.48 16.49 -11.78
N ASP A 77 -9.12 16.58 -10.61
CA ASP A 77 -8.48 17.00 -9.38
C ASP A 77 -7.58 15.89 -8.79
N GLU A 78 -6.91 16.19 -7.67
CA GLU A 78 -5.99 15.24 -7.04
C GLU A 78 -6.69 13.94 -6.62
N LEU A 79 -7.93 14.04 -6.13
CA LEU A 79 -8.72 12.88 -5.74
C LEU A 79 -9.08 12.03 -6.96
N GLY A 80 -9.55 12.64 -8.05
CA GLY A 80 -9.84 11.95 -9.31
C GLY A 80 -8.61 11.24 -9.88
N ALA A 81 -7.44 11.88 -9.83
CA ALA A 81 -6.20 11.24 -10.25
C ALA A 81 -5.81 10.06 -9.33
N ALA A 82 -6.00 10.17 -8.02
CA ALA A 82 -5.76 9.07 -7.09
C ALA A 82 -6.72 7.88 -7.33
N LEU A 83 -7.98 8.14 -7.69
CA LEU A 83 -8.94 7.10 -8.08
C LEU A 83 -8.51 6.39 -9.36
N GLU A 84 -7.97 7.10 -10.34
CA GLU A 84 -7.44 6.48 -11.56
C GLU A 84 -6.19 5.62 -11.26
N VAL A 85 -5.28 6.10 -10.41
CA VAL A 85 -4.14 5.28 -9.94
C VAL A 85 -4.63 4.01 -9.25
N ALA A 86 -5.66 4.11 -8.41
CA ALA A 86 -6.26 2.95 -7.75
C ALA A 86 -6.86 1.96 -8.76
N ALA A 87 -7.59 2.46 -9.75
CA ALA A 87 -8.16 1.64 -10.82
C ALA A 87 -7.09 0.94 -11.66
N ASP A 88 -5.98 1.63 -11.96
CA ASP A 88 -4.83 1.03 -12.65
C ASP A 88 -4.17 -0.08 -11.82
N LEU A 89 -4.00 0.13 -10.52
CA LEU A 89 -3.51 -0.89 -9.60
C LEU A 89 -4.43 -2.11 -9.56
N ASP A 90 -5.75 -1.92 -9.50
CA ASP A 90 -6.73 -3.01 -9.55
C ASP A 90 -6.61 -3.81 -10.85
N ARG A 91 -6.56 -3.13 -12.01
CA ARG A 91 -6.37 -3.79 -13.31
C ARG A 91 -5.08 -4.61 -13.36
N LYS A 92 -3.96 -4.06 -12.86
CA LYS A 92 -2.67 -4.77 -12.77
C LYS A 92 -2.70 -5.98 -11.82
N ARG A 93 -3.64 -6.01 -10.87
CA ARG A 93 -3.86 -7.10 -9.93
C ARG A 93 -4.94 -8.08 -10.41
N GLY A 94 -5.57 -7.85 -11.56
CA GLY A 94 -6.68 -8.65 -12.06
C GLY A 94 -7.98 -8.45 -11.28
N ILE A 95 -8.16 -7.26 -10.69
CA ILE A 95 -9.35 -6.87 -9.92
C ILE A 95 -10.15 -5.87 -10.77
N GLU A 96 -11.47 -6.02 -10.79
CA GLU A 96 -12.37 -5.04 -11.43
C GLU A 96 -12.38 -3.74 -10.60
N PRO A 97 -12.06 -2.57 -11.18
CA PRO A 97 -12.06 -1.31 -10.43
C PRO A 97 -13.45 -0.95 -9.88
N LEU A 98 -13.50 -0.50 -8.62
CA LEU A 98 -14.73 -0.03 -8.02
C LEU A 98 -15.07 1.39 -8.51
N ASN A 99 -16.29 1.58 -9.02
CA ASN A 99 -16.78 2.90 -9.39
C ASN A 99 -17.34 3.64 -8.16
N ILE A 100 -16.60 4.64 -7.67
CA ILE A 100 -16.99 5.43 -6.49
C ILE A 100 -17.76 6.66 -6.96
N THR A 101 -19.05 6.71 -6.63
CA THR A 101 -19.91 7.87 -6.90
C THR A 101 -19.99 8.75 -5.65
N PHE A 102 -19.48 9.98 -5.76
CA PHE A 102 -19.61 10.97 -4.68
C PHE A 102 -20.96 11.68 -4.77
N PRO A 103 -21.58 12.03 -3.63
CA PRO A 103 -22.78 12.86 -3.61
C PRO A 103 -22.48 14.24 -4.22
N THR A 104 -23.44 14.78 -4.97
CA THR A 104 -23.31 16.14 -5.50
C THR A 104 -23.47 17.17 -4.37
N PRO A 105 -22.90 18.38 -4.50
CA PRO A 105 -23.04 19.43 -3.49
C PRO A 105 -24.50 19.70 -3.09
N ARG A 106 -25.41 19.68 -4.07
CA ARG A 106 -26.86 19.83 -3.85
C ARG A 106 -27.48 18.69 -3.04
N ALA A 107 -26.93 17.48 -3.11
CA ALA A 107 -27.38 16.36 -2.30
C ALA A 107 -26.91 16.50 -0.83
N LEU A 108 -25.76 17.13 -0.60
CA LEU A 108 -25.24 17.43 0.74
C LEU A 108 -26.02 18.55 1.44
N GLU A 109 -26.50 19.55 0.70
CA GLU A 109 -27.35 20.62 1.25
C GLU A 109 -28.69 20.11 1.82
N ASN A 110 -29.23 19.01 1.28
CA ASN A 110 -30.50 18.42 1.74
C ASN A 110 -30.34 17.50 2.97
N LEU A 111 -29.11 17.30 3.45
CA LEU A 111 -28.79 16.48 4.62
C LEU A 111 -28.54 17.32 5.89
N ALA A 112 -28.50 18.65 5.75
CA ALA A 112 -28.35 19.62 6.83
C ALA A 112 -29.71 20.24 7.21
#